data_AF-A0A7C3Z191-F1
#
_entry.id   AF-A0A7C3Z191-F1
#
_cell.length_a   1.000
_cell.length_b   1.000
_cell.length_c   1.000
_cell.angle_alpha   90.00
_cell.angle_beta   90.00
_cell.angle_gamma   90.00
#
_symmetry.space_group_name_H-M   'P 1'
#
loop_
_entity.id
_entity.type
_entity.pdbx_description
1 polymer ?
#
loop_
_entity_poly.entity_id
_entity_poly.type
_entity_poly.pdbx_seq_one_letter_code
_entity_poly.pdbx_strand_id
1 'polypeptide(L)'
;IENRYPLSLWNIYGLQFSDGEDFDPEGAAAFLDTVLPWFQMFGYVEIEPEGNRGLWNSKLSAVYAGRGSFQRYGRAARITHSRDVWPAVKTLMGPEVTTG
;
A
#
# COMPACT_ATOMS: atom_id res chain seq x y z
N ILE A 1 -23.34 13.55 9.17
CA ILE A 1 -22.28 12.66 9.71
C ILE A 1 -20.96 13.43 9.79
N GLU A 2 -20.53 14.10 8.71
CA GLU A 2 -19.29 14.90 8.63
C GLU A 2 -19.12 15.96 9.73
N ASN A 3 -20.15 16.75 10.03
CA ASN A 3 -20.09 17.74 11.13
C ASN A 3 -19.95 17.13 12.53
N ARG A 4 -20.19 15.83 12.69
CA ARG A 4 -20.14 15.12 13.98
C ARG A 4 -18.83 14.32 14.14
N TYR A 5 -18.20 13.96 13.03
CA TYR A 5 -16.95 13.20 12.98
C TYR A 5 -16.03 13.77 11.89
N PRO A 6 -15.45 14.96 12.09
CA PRO A 6 -14.55 15.55 11.11
C PRO A 6 -13.31 14.67 10.95
N LEU A 7 -13.02 14.27 9.71
CA LEU A 7 -11.96 13.32 9.38
C LEU A 7 -10.56 13.83 9.75
N SER A 8 -10.38 15.17 9.83
CA SER A 8 -9.15 15.80 10.33
C SER A 8 -8.83 15.49 11.79
N LEU A 9 -9.79 14.97 12.57
CA LEU A 9 -9.55 14.54 13.95
C LEU A 9 -9.05 13.09 14.07
N TRP A 10 -8.99 12.35 12.96
CA TRP A 10 -8.65 10.95 12.95
C TRP A 10 -7.30 10.76 12.24
N ASN A 11 -6.44 9.96 12.85
CA ASN A 11 -5.28 9.41 12.16
C ASN A 11 -5.68 8.05 11.56
N ILE A 12 -5.65 7.97 10.23
CA ILE A 12 -6.07 6.80 9.47
C ILE A 12 -4.84 6.19 8.79
N TYR A 13 -4.60 4.92 9.11
CA TYR A 13 -3.50 4.13 8.57
C TYR A 13 -4.07 2.87 7.91
N GLY A 14 -3.76 2.69 6.63
CA GLY A 14 -4.26 1.57 5.83
C GLY A 14 -3.15 0.59 5.51
N LEU A 15 -3.47 -0.70 5.50
CA LEU A 15 -2.60 -1.76 5.02
C LEU A 15 -3.39 -2.65 4.06
N GLN A 16 -2.93 -2.76 2.83
CA GLN A 16 -3.42 -3.73 1.85
C GLN A 16 -2.39 -4.82 1.68
N PHE A 17 -2.80 -6.07 1.84
CA PHE A 17 -2.02 -7.24 1.49
C PHE A 17 -2.66 -7.87 0.25
N SER A 18 -1.89 -8.07 -0.81
CA SER A 18 -2.37 -8.56 -2.09
C SER A 18 -1.36 -9.55 -2.68
N ASP A 19 -1.80 -10.53 -3.46
CA ASP A 19 -0.91 -11.35 -4.29
C ASP A 19 -0.47 -10.62 -5.58
N GLY A 20 -1.02 -9.41 -5.82
CA GLY A 20 -0.65 -8.52 -6.92
C GLY A 20 -1.43 -8.74 -8.21
N GLU A 21 -2.29 -9.75 -8.27
CA GLU A 21 -3.17 -10.00 -9.41
C GLU A 21 -4.47 -9.21 -9.27
N ASP A 22 -4.78 -8.39 -10.28
CA ASP A 22 -6.07 -7.72 -10.41
C ASP A 22 -6.52 -7.80 -11.88
N PHE A 23 -7.81 -8.08 -12.08
CA PHE A 23 -8.44 -8.11 -13.40
C PHE A 23 -8.69 -6.69 -13.94
N ASP A 24 -8.77 -5.68 -13.07
CA ASP A 24 -8.84 -4.25 -13.43
C ASP A 24 -7.91 -3.37 -12.56
N PRO A 25 -6.59 -3.41 -12.82
CA PRO A 25 -5.61 -2.64 -12.06
C PRO A 25 -5.82 -1.11 -12.14
N GLU A 26 -6.34 -0.62 -13.27
CA GLU A 26 -6.58 0.82 -13.47
C GLU A 26 -7.79 1.30 -12.68
N GLY A 27 -8.87 0.51 -12.64
CA GLY A 27 -10.03 0.76 -11.79
C GLY A 27 -9.66 0.76 -10.30
N ALA A 28 -8.86 -0.21 -9.87
CA ALA A 28 -8.34 -0.26 -8.50
C ALA A 28 -7.51 0.98 -8.15
N ALA A 29 -6.62 1.41 -9.06
CA ALA A 29 -5.80 2.59 -8.86
C ALA A 29 -6.61 3.89 -8.88
N ALA A 30 -7.62 3.99 -9.74
CA ALA A 30 -8.53 5.13 -9.76
C ALA A 30 -9.33 5.22 -8.46
N PHE A 31 -9.80 4.10 -7.92
CA PHE A 31 -10.42 4.07 -6.61
C PHE A 31 -9.43 4.50 -5.52
N LEU A 32 -8.20 3.98 -5.58
CA LEU A 32 -7.12 4.33 -4.66
C LEU A 32 -6.87 5.85 -4.61
N ASP A 33 -6.86 6.52 -5.76
CA ASP A 33 -6.74 7.98 -5.87
C ASP A 33 -7.82 8.74 -5.09
N THR A 34 -9.03 8.17 -4.95
CA THR A 34 -10.14 8.80 -4.20
C THR A 34 -10.03 8.59 -2.69
N VAL A 35 -9.40 7.50 -2.26
CA VAL A 35 -9.34 7.12 -0.85
C VAL A 35 -8.06 7.58 -0.16
N LEU A 36 -6.91 7.57 -0.84
CA LEU A 36 -5.62 7.92 -0.23
C LEU A 36 -5.54 9.32 0.40
N PRO A 37 -6.20 10.37 -0.12
CA PRO A 37 -6.18 11.68 0.52
C PRO A 37 -6.73 11.70 1.96
N TRP A 38 -7.49 10.68 2.35
CA TRP A 38 -8.02 10.53 3.71
C TRP A 38 -7.08 9.78 4.66
N PHE A 39 -6.00 9.18 4.13
CA PHE A 39 -5.00 8.46 4.91
C PHE A 39 -3.79 9.35 5.17
N GLN A 40 -3.27 9.26 6.39
CA GLN A 40 -1.97 9.84 6.73
C GLN A 40 -0.85 8.96 6.19
N MET A 41 -1.09 7.64 6.10
CA MET A 41 -0.21 6.71 5.41
C MET A 41 -0.97 5.45 5.00
N PHE A 42 -0.61 4.92 3.84
CA PHE A 42 -1.13 3.67 3.30
C PHE A 42 0.03 2.75 2.93
N GLY A 43 0.03 1.52 3.43
CA GLY A 43 1.00 0.50 3.06
C GLY A 43 0.38 -0.51 2.11
N TYR A 44 1.02 -0.76 0.97
CA TYR A 44 0.72 -1.87 0.08
C TYR A 44 1.80 -2.95 0.25
N VAL A 45 1.39 -4.17 0.59
CA VAL A 45 2.29 -5.31 0.73
C VAL A 45 1.89 -6.36 -0.29
N GLU A 46 2.82 -6.65 -1.19
CA GLU A 46 2.63 -7.73 -2.14
C GLU A 46 3.17 -9.05 -1.59
N ILE A 47 2.39 -10.11 -1.71
CA ILE A 47 2.72 -11.47 -1.32
C ILE A 47 3.02 -12.27 -2.58
N GLU A 48 4.30 -12.43 -2.92
CA GLU A 48 4.72 -13.24 -4.08
C GLU A 48 5.30 -14.58 -3.60
N PRO A 49 4.60 -15.72 -3.79
CA PRO A 49 5.13 -17.03 -3.44
C PRO A 49 6.43 -17.33 -4.18
N GLU A 50 7.40 -17.95 -3.50
CA GLU A 50 8.68 -18.37 -4.11
C GLU A 50 8.43 -19.24 -5.35
N GLY A 51 8.86 -18.77 -6.52
CA GLY A 51 8.72 -19.49 -7.79
C GLY A 51 8.31 -18.61 -8.97
N ASN A 52 7.70 -17.44 -8.72
CA ASN A 52 7.20 -16.55 -9.77
C ASN A 52 8.15 -15.40 -10.12
N ARG A 53 9.47 -15.68 -10.17
CA ARG A 53 10.58 -14.70 -10.41
C ARG A 53 10.58 -14.02 -11.79
N GLY A 54 9.46 -13.96 -12.48
CA GLY A 54 9.39 -13.59 -13.90
C GLY A 54 9.34 -12.10 -14.19
N LEU A 55 8.55 -11.32 -13.45
CA LEU A 55 8.32 -9.93 -13.84
C LEU A 55 8.20 -9.05 -12.61
N TRP A 56 9.07 -8.05 -12.55
CA TRP A 56 9.16 -7.01 -11.52
C TRP A 56 7.93 -6.10 -11.41
N ASN A 57 6.79 -6.49 -11.98
CA ASN A 57 5.58 -5.71 -12.08
C ASN A 57 4.39 -6.67 -12.01
N SER A 58 3.90 -6.97 -10.81
CA SER A 58 2.46 -7.25 -10.73
C SER A 58 1.74 -6.05 -11.35
N LYS A 59 0.65 -6.29 -12.09
CA LYS A 59 -0.04 -5.18 -12.77
C LYS A 59 -0.46 -4.10 -11.76
N LEU A 60 -0.83 -4.50 -10.55
CA LEU A 60 -1.34 -3.59 -9.53
C LEU A 60 -0.24 -2.74 -8.89
N SER A 61 0.88 -3.33 -8.47
CA SER A 61 1.98 -2.59 -7.84
C SER A 61 2.58 -1.53 -8.78
N ALA A 62 2.75 -1.88 -10.06
CA ALA A 62 3.27 -0.98 -11.08
C ALA A 62 2.32 0.19 -11.35
N VAL A 63 1.01 -0.08 -11.46
CA VAL A 63 0.00 0.98 -11.66
C VAL A 63 -0.06 1.89 -10.43
N TYR A 64 -0.05 1.32 -9.21
CA TYR A 64 -0.05 2.10 -7.97
C TYR A 64 1.17 3.01 -7.88
N ALA A 65 2.38 2.52 -8.17
CA ALA A 65 3.60 3.32 -8.16
C ALA A 65 3.56 4.51 -9.13
N GLY A 66 2.80 4.40 -10.23
CA GLY A 66 2.56 5.47 -11.19
C GLY A 66 1.59 6.56 -10.71
N ARG A 67 0.84 6.35 -9.63
CA ARG A 67 -0.14 7.32 -9.12
C ARG A 67 0.49 8.35 -8.18
N GLY A 68 0.24 9.62 -8.44
CA GLY A 68 0.72 10.72 -7.58
C GLY A 68 0.18 10.66 -6.15
N SER A 69 -1.06 10.17 -5.97
CA SER A 69 -1.63 9.95 -4.64
C SER A 69 -0.83 8.90 -3.85
N PHE A 70 -0.48 7.78 -4.49
CA PHE A 70 0.33 6.73 -3.89
C PHE A 70 1.77 7.20 -3.63
N GLN A 71 2.36 8.00 -4.51
CA GLN A 71 3.67 8.60 -4.24
C GLN A 71 3.67 9.50 -3.00
N ARG A 72 2.53 10.14 -2.70
CA ARG A 72 2.37 11.04 -1.56
C ARG A 72 2.08 10.30 -0.25
N TYR A 73 1.11 9.39 -0.27
CA TYR A 73 0.56 8.75 0.93
C TYR A 73 0.99 7.28 1.08
N GLY A 74 1.41 6.66 -0.01
CA GLY A 74 1.71 5.24 -0.12
C GLY A 74 3.13 4.86 0.30
N ARG A 75 3.27 3.62 0.76
CA ARG A 75 4.53 2.90 0.97
C ARG A 75 4.33 1.48 0.47
N ALA A 76 5.37 0.85 -0.07
CA ALA A 76 5.26 -0.51 -0.61
C ALA A 76 6.31 -1.45 -0.02
N ALA A 77 5.93 -2.70 0.21
CA ALA A 77 6.84 -3.79 0.55
C ALA A 77 6.45 -5.08 -0.16
N ARG A 78 7.37 -6.05 -0.17
CA ARG A 78 7.11 -7.39 -0.72
C ARG A 78 7.51 -8.46 0.28
N ILE A 79 6.71 -9.50 0.38
CA ILE A 79 6.97 -10.68 1.18
C ILE A 79 6.70 -11.94 0.36
N THR A 80 7.31 -13.06 0.75
CA THR A 80 7.09 -14.35 0.06
C THR A 80 6.20 -15.30 0.84
N HIS A 81 6.03 -15.05 2.15
CA HIS A 81 5.23 -15.89 3.02
C HIS A 81 4.44 -15.05 4.01
N SER A 82 3.23 -15.52 4.36
CA SER A 82 2.38 -14.90 5.39
C SER A 82 3.05 -14.66 6.75
N ARG A 83 4.11 -15.41 7.10
CA ARG A 83 4.85 -15.21 8.35
C ARG A 83 5.60 -13.87 8.39
N ASP A 84 5.87 -13.28 7.23
CA ASP A 84 6.62 -12.04 7.08
C ASP A 84 5.71 -10.80 7.10
N VAL A 85 4.38 -10.99 7.20
CA VAL A 85 3.40 -9.90 7.33
C VAL A 85 3.75 -8.97 8.49
N TRP A 86 3.99 -9.53 9.68
CA TRP A 86 4.28 -8.70 10.85
C TRP A 86 5.62 -7.94 10.74
N PRO A 87 6.73 -8.57 10.33
CA PRO A 87 7.95 -7.85 9.96
C PRO A 87 7.71 -6.71 8.96
N ALA A 88 6.97 -6.95 7.86
CA ALA A 88 6.71 -5.94 6.84
C ALA A 88 5.90 -4.75 7.38
N VAL A 89 4.89 -5.00 8.22
CA VAL A 89 4.13 -3.93 8.91
C VAL A 89 5.07 -3.07 9.75
N LYS A 90 5.94 -3.68 10.55
CA LYS A 90 6.90 -2.94 11.38
C LYS A 90 7.87 -2.11 10.54
N THR A 91 8.28 -2.59 9.36
CA THR A 91 9.14 -1.83 8.45
C THR A 91 8.39 -0.66 7.82
N LEU A 92 7.16 -0.86 7.36
CA LEU A 92 6.36 0.17 6.68
C LEU A 92 5.85 1.26 7.63
N MET A 93 5.51 0.88 8.86
CA MET A 93 4.89 1.74 9.87
C MET A 93 5.85 2.18 10.96
N GLY A 94 7.05 1.60 10.97
CA GLY A 94 8.10 1.95 11.91
C GLY A 94 8.76 3.28 11.57
N PRO A 95 9.57 3.82 12.49
CA PRO A 95 10.34 5.02 12.23
C PRO A 95 11.26 4.81 11.02
N GLU A 96 11.40 5.87 10.21
CA GLU A 96 12.35 5.88 9.11
C GLU A 96 13.75 5.68 9.68
N VAL A 97 14.48 4.65 9.24
CA VAL A 97 15.84 4.41 9.69
C VAL A 97 16.73 5.44 8.99
N THR A 98 16.96 6.58 9.65
CA THR A 98 17.94 7.55 9.18
C THR A 98 19.33 6.98 9.38
N THR A 99 19.89 6.34 8.36
CA THR A 99 21.34 6.10 8.30
C THR A 99 22.04 7.44 8.19
N GLY A 100 22.64 7.87 9.31
CA GLY A 100 23.53 9.03 9.37
C GLY A 100 24.95 8.72 8.92
#